data_AF-A0A953HAQ0-F1
#
_entry.id   AF-A0A953HAQ0-F1
#
_cell.length_a   1.000
_cell.length_b   1.000
_cell.length_c   1.000
_cell.angle_alpha   90.00
_cell.angle_beta   90.00
_cell.angle_gamma   90.00
#
_symmetry.space_group_name_H-M   'P 1'
#
loop_
_entity.id
_entity.type
_entity.pdbx_description
1 polymer ?
#
loop_
_entity_poly.entity_id
_entity_poly.type
_entity_poly.pdbx_seq_one_letter_code
_entity_poly.pdbx_strand_id
1 'polypeptide(L)'
;MLDLVLTLAVIALAAYVLMPVPSNSLSQNDVKADAVRAAAIFRQARTDAIRSRASIDVVVDAMEGLIEGSGEPLQVHEGIRLVWSTSNQCPVDAGRRALRFLPDGRSCGGVLTLAGAGYATRLRVDWLTGRVELASQ
;
A
#
# COMPACT_ATOMS: atom_id res chain seq x y z
N MET A 1 24.72 -51.29 -4.89
CA MET A 1 24.73 -49.96 -5.53
C MET A 1 23.31 -49.40 -5.65
N LEU A 2 22.35 -50.16 -6.20
CA LEU A 2 20.96 -49.73 -6.38
C LEU A 2 20.25 -49.35 -5.06
N ASP A 3 20.57 -50.06 -3.98
CA ASP A 3 19.98 -49.85 -2.65
C ASP A 3 20.29 -48.47 -2.04
N LEU A 4 21.51 -47.97 -2.30
CA LEU A 4 22.00 -46.67 -1.82
C LEU A 4 21.39 -45.51 -2.64
N VAL A 5 21.15 -45.73 -3.93
CA VAL A 5 20.45 -44.77 -4.80
C VAL A 5 18.97 -44.67 -4.42
N LEU A 6 18.33 -45.80 -4.11
CA LEU A 6 16.94 -45.83 -3.69
C LEU A 6 16.74 -45.12 -2.34
N THR A 7 17.63 -45.36 -1.37
CA THR A 7 17.56 -44.67 -0.07
C THR A 7 17.73 -43.17 -0.23
N LEU A 8 18.70 -42.72 -1.01
CA LEU A 8 18.89 -41.28 -1.28
C LEU A 8 17.68 -40.67 -2.00
N ALA A 9 17.05 -41.39 -2.94
CA ALA A 9 15.86 -40.92 -3.63
C ALA A 9 14.65 -40.77 -2.69
N VAL A 10 14.43 -41.74 -1.78
CA VAL A 10 13.36 -41.67 -0.79
C VAL A 10 13.62 -40.55 0.23
N ILE A 11 14.86 -40.38 0.67
CA ILE A 11 15.24 -39.29 1.59
C ILE A 11 15.03 -37.92 0.94
N ALA A 12 15.43 -37.76 -0.32
CA ALA A 12 15.23 -36.51 -1.07
C ALA A 12 13.73 -36.20 -1.26
N LEU A 13 12.92 -37.21 -1.57
CA LEU A 13 11.48 -37.07 -1.72
C LEU A 13 10.81 -36.72 -0.38
N ALA A 14 11.21 -37.38 0.71
CA ALA A 14 10.73 -37.08 2.05
C ALA A 14 11.12 -35.66 2.48
N ALA A 15 12.36 -35.23 2.20
CA ALA A 15 12.82 -33.87 2.48
C ALA A 15 12.05 -32.81 1.67
N TYR A 16 11.69 -33.11 0.42
CA TYR A 16 10.87 -32.23 -0.42
C TYR A 16 9.44 -32.06 0.13
N VAL A 17 8.81 -33.16 0.56
CA VAL A 17 7.45 -33.14 1.15
C VAL A 17 7.44 -32.44 2.51
N LEU A 18 8.51 -32.58 3.29
CA LEU A 18 8.67 -31.93 4.58
C LEU A 18 9.17 -30.48 4.47
N MET A 19 9.49 -30.01 3.26
CA MET A 19 9.96 -28.64 3.05
C MET A 19 8.85 -27.67 3.42
N PRO A 20 9.03 -26.81 4.46
CA PRO A 20 7.99 -25.90 4.87
C PRO A 20 7.68 -24.94 3.72
N VAL A 21 6.44 -24.94 3.25
CA VAL A 21 5.97 -23.91 2.32
C VAL A 21 5.88 -22.61 3.15
N PRO A 22 6.59 -21.54 2.78
CA PRO A 22 6.43 -20.26 3.46
C PRO A 22 4.98 -19.83 3.28
N SER A 23 4.17 -19.96 4.34
CA SER A 23 2.89 -19.28 4.39
C SER A 23 3.21 -17.82 4.68
N ASN A 24 3.10 -16.98 3.65
CA ASN A 24 3.05 -15.53 3.81
C ASN A 24 1.77 -15.19 4.57
N SER A 25 1.74 -15.52 5.86
CA SER A 25 0.61 -15.20 6.74
C SER A 25 0.62 -13.70 6.95
N LEU A 26 -0.05 -13.00 6.03
CA LEU A 26 -0.30 -11.58 6.13
C LEU A 26 -0.85 -11.30 7.52
N SER A 27 -0.18 -10.42 8.25
CA SER A 27 -0.51 -10.10 9.63
C SER A 27 -1.17 -8.73 9.74
N GLN A 28 -1.77 -8.44 10.89
CA GLN A 28 -2.24 -7.09 11.20
C GLN A 28 -1.11 -6.05 11.10
N ASN A 29 0.11 -6.45 11.45
CA ASN A 29 1.28 -5.57 11.42
C ASN A 29 1.65 -5.18 9.99
N ASP A 30 1.46 -6.06 9.01
CA ASP A 30 1.74 -5.77 7.60
C ASP A 30 0.75 -4.74 7.06
N VAL A 31 -0.56 -4.92 7.34
CA VAL A 31 -1.59 -3.94 6.97
C VAL A 31 -1.30 -2.58 7.60
N LYS A 32 -0.90 -2.55 8.88
CA LYS A 32 -0.56 -1.32 9.58
C LYS A 32 0.71 -0.68 9.05
N ALA A 33 1.74 -1.47 8.74
CA ALA A 33 3.01 -0.98 8.20
C ALA A 33 2.78 -0.31 6.84
N ASP A 34 2.00 -0.93 5.96
CA ASP A 34 1.66 -0.38 4.64
C ASP A 34 0.82 0.88 4.76
N ALA A 35 -0.13 0.92 5.71
CA ALA A 35 -0.92 2.12 5.98
C ALA A 35 -0.03 3.28 6.48
N VAL A 36 0.97 3.01 7.32
CA VAL A 36 1.93 4.02 7.78
C VAL A 36 2.81 4.52 6.64
N ARG A 37 3.31 3.62 5.77
CA ARG A 37 4.09 4.00 4.59
C ARG A 37 3.25 4.82 3.61
N ALA A 38 2.02 4.41 3.34
CA ALA A 38 1.09 5.20 2.53
C ALA A 38 0.89 6.60 3.14
N ALA A 39 0.61 6.69 4.44
CA ALA A 39 0.47 7.98 5.12
C ALA A 39 1.73 8.85 5.07
N ALA A 40 2.93 8.26 4.98
CA ALA A 40 4.16 8.99 4.78
C ALA A 40 4.22 9.61 3.38
N ILE A 41 3.86 8.86 2.33
CA ILE A 41 3.78 9.37 0.95
C ILE A 41 2.84 10.57 0.86
N PHE A 42 1.62 10.48 1.40
CA PHE A 42 0.67 11.59 1.40
C PHE A 42 1.19 12.82 2.17
N ARG A 43 1.82 12.61 3.34
CA ARG A 43 2.40 13.71 4.13
C ARG A 43 3.59 14.36 3.43
N GLN A 44 4.41 13.58 2.74
CA GLN A 44 5.52 14.08 1.96
C GLN A 44 5.03 14.90 0.77
N ALA A 45 4.09 14.39 -0.02
CA ALA A 45 3.49 15.10 -1.14
C ALA A 45 2.89 16.46 -0.71
N ARG A 46 2.21 16.51 0.44
CA ARG A 46 1.73 17.78 1.02
C ARG A 46 2.88 18.74 1.34
N THR A 47 3.93 18.23 1.97
CA THR A 47 5.10 19.03 2.34
C THR A 47 5.80 19.58 1.10
N ASP A 48 5.91 18.76 0.05
CA ASP A 48 6.49 19.15 -1.22
C ASP A 48 5.65 20.18 -1.96
N ALA A 49 4.32 20.06 -1.94
CA ALA A 49 3.43 21.05 -2.54
C ALA A 49 3.61 22.44 -1.91
N ILE A 50 3.67 22.49 -0.58
CA ILE A 50 3.89 23.72 0.18
C ILE A 50 5.28 24.29 -0.11
N ARG A 51 6.32 23.45 -0.03
CA ARG A 51 7.72 23.86 -0.20
C ARG A 51 8.01 24.35 -1.63
N SER A 52 7.49 23.65 -2.63
CA SER A 52 7.68 23.98 -4.05
C SER A 52 6.76 25.09 -4.53
N ARG A 53 5.74 25.46 -3.75
CA ARG A 53 4.64 26.34 -4.16
C ARG A 53 3.93 25.85 -5.44
N ALA A 54 3.92 24.54 -5.67
CA ALA A 54 3.29 23.89 -6.80
C ALA A 54 2.30 22.82 -6.31
N SER A 55 1.34 22.46 -7.15
CA SER A 55 0.45 21.34 -6.83
C SER A 55 1.19 20.02 -7.02
N ILE A 56 1.00 19.09 -6.09
CA ILE A 56 1.60 17.74 -6.16
C ILE A 56 0.47 16.71 -6.04
N ASP A 57 0.49 15.74 -6.92
CA ASP A 57 -0.50 14.66 -6.97
C ASP A 57 0.07 13.38 -6.37
N VAL A 58 -0.78 12.65 -5.64
CA VAL A 58 -0.53 11.27 -5.22
C VAL A 58 -1.50 10.38 -5.98
N VAL A 59 -0.96 9.48 -6.80
CA VAL A 59 -1.76 8.56 -7.63
C VAL A 59 -1.90 7.24 -6.86
N VAL A 60 -3.11 6.68 -6.84
CA VAL A 60 -3.36 5.37 -6.24
C VAL A 60 -3.95 4.45 -7.30
N ASP A 61 -3.20 3.40 -7.62
CA ASP A 61 -3.70 2.25 -8.36
C ASP A 61 -4.22 1.21 -7.38
N ALA A 62 -5.53 1.19 -7.18
CA ALA A 62 -6.16 0.23 -6.27
C ALA A 62 -6.18 -1.21 -6.83
N MET A 63 -5.98 -1.39 -8.15
CA MET A 63 -5.96 -2.71 -8.77
C MET A 63 -4.60 -3.36 -8.64
N GLU A 64 -3.54 -2.61 -8.92
CA GLU A 64 -2.16 -3.09 -8.80
C GLU A 64 -1.61 -2.96 -7.38
N GLY A 65 -2.32 -2.30 -6.46
CA GLY A 65 -1.84 -2.08 -5.10
C GLY A 65 -0.66 -1.11 -5.04
N LEU A 66 -0.60 -0.14 -5.96
CA LEU A 66 0.51 0.79 -6.12
C LEU A 66 0.10 2.20 -5.68
N ILE A 67 0.95 2.86 -4.90
CA ILE A 67 0.77 4.25 -4.47
C ILE A 67 2.00 5.06 -4.87
N GLU A 68 1.81 6.09 -5.68
CA GLU A 68 2.87 6.89 -6.27
C GLU A 68 2.72 8.36 -5.82
N GLY A 69 3.82 9.01 -5.47
CA GLY A 69 3.86 10.42 -5.07
C GLY A 69 5.21 11.04 -5.44
N SER A 70 5.68 12.03 -4.69
CA SER A 70 6.96 12.70 -4.98
C SER A 70 8.21 11.82 -4.80
N GLY A 71 8.11 10.70 -4.09
CA GLY A 71 9.23 9.86 -3.68
C GLY A 71 9.11 8.44 -4.22
N GLU A 72 9.77 7.49 -3.54
CA GLU A 72 9.68 6.07 -3.88
C GLU A 72 8.23 5.59 -3.83
N PRO A 73 7.75 4.89 -4.88
CA PRO A 73 6.42 4.34 -4.89
C PRO A 73 6.29 3.21 -3.85
N LEU A 74 5.10 3.08 -3.29
CA LEU A 74 4.76 1.98 -2.39
C LEU A 74 4.01 0.91 -3.18
N GLN A 75 4.65 -0.24 -3.36
CA GLN A 75 3.96 -1.49 -3.66
C GLN A 75 3.44 -2.07 -2.35
N VAL A 76 2.12 -2.22 -2.27
CA VAL A 76 1.45 -2.80 -1.11
C VAL A 76 1.67 -4.32 -1.10
N HIS A 77 1.80 -4.92 0.08
CA HIS A 77 1.99 -6.35 0.22
C HIS A 77 0.83 -7.15 -0.41
N GLU A 78 1.18 -8.29 -0.99
CA GLU A 78 0.22 -9.22 -1.56
C GLU A 78 -0.82 -9.66 -0.51
N GLY A 79 -2.09 -9.69 -0.90
CA GLY A 79 -3.21 -10.01 -0.02
C GLY A 79 -3.82 -8.82 0.73
N ILE A 80 -3.21 -7.62 0.67
CA ILE A 80 -3.86 -6.38 1.09
C ILE A 80 -4.62 -5.79 -0.09
N ARG A 81 -5.91 -5.58 0.08
CA ARG A 81 -6.76 -4.88 -0.89
C ARG A 81 -6.83 -3.39 -0.57
N LEU A 82 -6.74 -2.58 -1.62
CA LEU A 82 -6.95 -1.14 -1.56
C LEU A 82 -8.37 -0.77 -1.97
N VAL A 83 -9.00 0.12 -1.21
CA VAL A 83 -10.22 0.82 -1.62
C VAL A 83 -9.94 2.30 -1.56
N TRP A 84 -9.98 2.95 -2.72
CA TRP A 84 -9.64 4.35 -2.86
C TRP A 84 -10.85 5.18 -3.28
N SER A 85 -11.19 6.18 -2.47
CA SER A 85 -12.30 7.09 -2.73
C SER A 85 -11.86 8.53 -2.54
N THR A 86 -12.10 9.36 -3.56
CA THR A 86 -11.75 10.78 -3.58
C THR A 86 -12.93 11.62 -4.05
N SER A 87 -12.87 12.93 -3.78
CA SER A 87 -13.79 13.89 -4.38
C SER A 87 -13.71 13.86 -5.91
N ASN A 88 -14.81 14.17 -6.58
CA ASN A 88 -14.85 14.35 -8.04
C ASN A 88 -14.01 15.55 -8.52
N GLN A 89 -13.60 16.42 -7.60
CA GLN A 89 -12.71 17.55 -7.87
C GLN A 89 -11.24 17.15 -7.92
N CYS A 90 -10.91 15.93 -7.51
CA CYS A 90 -9.55 15.41 -7.60
C CYS A 90 -9.20 15.03 -9.05
N PRO A 91 -7.93 15.16 -9.46
CA PRO A 91 -7.49 14.77 -10.79
C PRO A 91 -7.59 13.26 -11.01
N VAL A 92 -7.68 12.89 -12.28
CA VAL A 92 -7.56 11.51 -12.76
C VAL A 92 -6.35 11.46 -13.68
N ASP A 93 -5.46 10.51 -13.42
CA ASP A 93 -4.24 10.27 -14.20
C ASP A 93 -4.28 8.87 -14.81
N ALA A 94 -4.27 8.78 -16.13
CA ALA A 94 -4.38 7.52 -16.88
C ALA A 94 -5.54 6.60 -16.41
N GLY A 95 -6.68 7.19 -16.02
CA GLY A 95 -7.84 6.46 -15.49
C GLY A 95 -7.77 6.12 -13.99
N ARG A 96 -6.64 6.38 -13.34
CA ARG A 96 -6.41 6.18 -11.90
C ARG A 96 -6.73 7.46 -11.15
N ARG A 97 -7.44 7.34 -10.03
CA ARG A 97 -7.78 8.51 -9.21
C ARG A 97 -6.56 8.97 -8.42
N ALA A 98 -6.28 10.25 -8.48
CA ALA A 98 -5.23 10.88 -7.69
C ALA A 98 -5.83 11.73 -6.57
N LEU A 99 -4.99 12.14 -5.62
CA LEU A 99 -5.27 13.21 -4.67
C LEU A 99 -4.28 14.34 -4.92
N ARG A 100 -4.80 15.55 -5.14
CA ARG A 100 -3.99 16.76 -5.29
C ARG A 100 -3.82 17.50 -3.98
N PHE A 101 -2.57 17.75 -3.60
CA PHE A 101 -2.22 18.76 -2.61
C PHE A 101 -1.93 20.09 -3.31
N LEU A 102 -2.44 21.16 -2.72
CA LEU A 102 -2.29 22.52 -3.22
C LEU A 102 -1.12 23.25 -2.52
N PRO A 103 -0.57 24.32 -3.11
CA PRO A 103 0.54 25.10 -2.53
C PRO A 103 0.26 25.68 -1.13
N ASP A 104 -1.02 25.88 -0.79
CA ASP A 104 -1.49 26.37 0.51
C ASP A 104 -1.67 25.24 1.56
N GLY A 105 -1.39 23.99 1.18
CA GLY A 105 -1.44 22.82 2.06
C GLY A 105 -2.81 22.15 2.15
N ARG A 106 -3.83 22.64 1.42
CA ARG A 106 -5.14 21.99 1.31
C ARG A 106 -5.10 20.81 0.34
N SER A 107 -6.19 20.05 0.27
CA SER A 107 -6.34 18.96 -0.71
C SER A 107 -7.76 18.88 -1.27
N CYS A 108 -7.96 18.03 -2.27
CA CYS A 108 -9.31 17.70 -2.74
C CYS A 108 -10.03 16.64 -1.85
N GLY A 109 -9.34 16.11 -0.83
CA GLY A 109 -9.87 15.15 0.15
C GLY A 109 -10.03 13.72 -0.36
N GLY A 110 -9.87 12.76 0.54
CA GLY A 110 -10.01 11.34 0.20
C GLY A 110 -9.92 10.38 1.38
N VAL A 111 -10.33 9.14 1.13
CA VAL A 111 -10.21 8.03 2.07
C VAL A 111 -9.62 6.83 1.34
N LEU A 112 -8.48 6.37 1.83
CA LEU A 112 -7.84 5.12 1.40
C LEU A 112 -8.05 4.08 2.49
N THR A 113 -8.59 2.92 2.13
CA THR A 113 -8.70 1.78 3.04
C THR A 113 -7.76 0.69 2.58
N LEU A 114 -6.91 0.22 3.50
CA LEU A 114 -6.06 -0.95 3.32
C LEU A 114 -6.67 -2.09 4.15
N ALA A 115 -7.03 -3.20 3.51
CA ALA A 115 -7.70 -4.32 4.16
C ALA A 115 -7.05 -5.66 3.81
N GLY A 116 -6.68 -6.44 4.83
CA GLY A 116 -6.03 -7.73 4.68
C GLY A 116 -6.03 -8.50 5.99
N ALA A 117 -5.97 -9.84 5.94
CA ALA A 117 -5.91 -10.70 7.12
C ALA A 117 -7.03 -10.48 8.17
N GLY A 118 -8.21 -10.01 7.75
CA GLY A 118 -9.33 -9.71 8.65
C GLY A 118 -9.26 -8.33 9.32
N TYR A 119 -8.25 -7.52 9.02
CA TYR A 119 -8.06 -6.17 9.56
C TYR A 119 -8.18 -5.11 8.47
N ALA A 120 -8.61 -3.91 8.86
CA ALA A 120 -8.67 -2.76 7.96
C ALA A 120 -8.17 -1.49 8.64
N THR A 121 -7.28 -0.77 7.96
CA THR A 121 -6.85 0.56 8.36
C THR A 121 -7.31 1.59 7.34
N ARG A 122 -7.87 2.71 7.83
CA ARG A 122 -8.29 3.83 6.98
C ARG A 122 -7.32 4.98 7.14
N LEU A 123 -6.85 5.48 6.01
CA LEU A 123 -6.15 6.74 5.89
C LEU A 123 -7.15 7.78 5.37
N ARG A 124 -7.33 8.86 6.11
CA ARG A 124 -8.20 9.98 5.75
C ARG A 124 -7.34 11.18 5.44
N VAL A 125 -7.66 11.86 4.35
CA VAL A 125 -7.09 13.16 4.03
C VAL A 125 -8.20 14.19 4.05
N ASP A 126 -8.07 15.16 4.95
CA ASP A 126 -9.00 16.27 5.07
C ASP A 126 -8.82 17.26 3.91
N TRP A 127 -9.92 17.70 3.31
CA TRP A 127 -9.91 18.58 2.15
C TRP A 127 -9.48 20.00 2.52
N LEU A 128 -9.91 20.49 3.69
CA LEU A 128 -9.68 21.87 4.08
C LEU A 128 -8.27 22.10 4.62
N THR A 129 -7.76 21.15 5.40
CA THR A 129 -6.47 21.27 6.11
C THR A 129 -5.33 20.49 5.44
N GLY A 130 -5.67 19.54 4.56
CA GLY A 130 -4.74 18.56 3.99
C GLY A 130 -4.20 17.58 5.02
N ARG A 131 -4.75 17.53 6.24
CA ARG A 131 -4.24 16.66 7.29
C ARG A 131 -4.47 15.20 6.92
N VAL A 132 -3.43 14.38 7.11
CA VAL A 132 -3.44 12.93 6.87
C VAL A 132 -3.51 12.21 8.21
N GLU A 133 -4.58 11.45 8.43
CA GLU A 133 -4.84 10.76 9.69
C GLU A 133 -5.11 9.27 9.43
N LEU A 134 -4.55 8.42 10.29
CA LEU A 134 -4.82 6.99 10.29
C LEU A 134 -5.85 6.66 11.38
N ALA A 135 -6.86 5.88 11.00
CA ALA A 135 -7.84 5.30 11.90
C ALA A 135 -7.86 3.78 11.67
N SER A 136 -7.41 3.02 12.67
CA SER A 136 -7.63 1.58 12.72
C SER A 136 -9.07 1.29 13.11
N GLN A 137 -9.70 0.33 12.43
CA GLN A 137 -10.94 -0.30 12.91
C GLN A 137 -10.61 -1.52 13.74
#